data_AF-A0A6C0CEY9-F1
#
_entry.id   AF-A0A6C0CEY9-F1
#
_cell.length_a   1.000
_cell.length_b   1.000
_cell.length_c   1.000
_cell.angle_alpha   90.00
_cell.angle_beta   90.00
_cell.angle_gamma   90.00
#
_symmetry.space_group_name_H-M   'P 1'
#
loop_
_entity.id
_entity.type
_entity.pdbx_description
1 polymer ?
#
loop_
_entity_poly.entity_id
_entity_poly.type
_entity_poly.pdbx_seq_one_letter_code
_entity_poly.pdbx_strand_id
1 'polypeptide(L)'
;MDDILYLVHAVSEYDNSKPYVNLRPSPLTSSDVQFPGVFFTLITKQNRHREPLYEDDNVLIFSKKLLLQHNFHININDYNGFINEKNTYFSWQLDDAVKKIAEMPVNEKLYVGNEVVFHDPIPMKYLCLYIQKYNISKELTPKTLFTKETSLFLPNNEIYNDEEPDMTKIPFYCIPNEENYTGDNKFDISSIKFYKKMAKMCNIKVFKSDSRDDIIKKIKDNIEYSYNNREKLKIDIFKDFTISLKK
;
A
#
# COMPACT_ATOMS: atom_id res chain seq x y z
N MET A 1 10.50 3.43 -12.85
CA MET A 1 9.10 3.59 -13.34
C MET A 1 8.76 2.78 -14.59
N ASP A 2 9.73 2.44 -15.45
CA ASP A 2 9.46 1.77 -16.74
C ASP A 2 8.90 0.35 -16.63
N ASP A 3 9.09 -0.32 -15.49
CA ASP A 3 8.53 -1.65 -15.24
C ASP A 3 7.10 -1.62 -14.66
N ILE A 4 6.62 -0.45 -14.26
CA ILE A 4 5.28 -0.27 -13.69
C ILE A 4 4.29 -0.03 -14.82
N LEU A 5 3.21 -0.82 -14.84
CA LEU A 5 2.13 -0.69 -15.81
C LEU A 5 1.06 0.30 -15.32
N TYR A 6 0.53 0.09 -14.11
CA TYR A 6 -0.54 0.88 -13.50
C TYR A 6 -0.82 0.43 -12.05
N LEU A 7 -1.75 1.11 -11.39
CA LEU A 7 -2.28 0.74 -10.07
C LEU A 7 -3.69 0.14 -10.23
N VAL A 8 -4.03 -0.85 -9.40
CA VAL A 8 -5.36 -1.48 -9.39
C VAL A 8 -6.03 -1.27 -8.04
N HIS A 9 -7.30 -0.85 -8.06
CA HIS A 9 -8.19 -0.86 -6.90
C HIS A 9 -9.39 -1.75 -7.23
N ALA A 10 -9.62 -2.80 -6.44
CA ALA A 10 -10.77 -3.67 -6.59
C ALA A 10 -11.90 -3.20 -5.66
N VAL A 11 -13.14 -3.22 -6.14
CA VAL A 11 -14.32 -2.80 -5.37
C VAL A 11 -15.53 -3.69 -5.67
N SER A 12 -16.32 -3.99 -4.65
CA SER A 12 -17.53 -4.81 -4.80
C SER A 12 -18.61 -4.11 -5.64
N GLU A 13 -18.77 -2.80 -5.48
CA GLU A 13 -19.77 -1.99 -6.18
C GLU A 13 -19.14 -0.74 -6.82
N TYR A 14 -19.33 -0.58 -8.14
CA TYR A 14 -18.97 0.63 -8.87
C TYR A 14 -19.96 0.91 -10.00
N ASP A 15 -20.59 2.09 -9.95
CA ASP A 15 -21.48 2.58 -11.01
C ASP A 15 -20.74 3.65 -11.84
N ASN A 16 -20.33 3.28 -13.06
CA ASN A 16 -19.65 4.20 -13.96
C ASN A 16 -20.55 5.36 -14.44
N SER A 17 -21.87 5.28 -14.28
CA SER A 17 -22.80 6.38 -14.57
C SER A 17 -22.87 7.40 -13.43
N LYS A 18 -22.43 7.01 -12.22
CA LYS A 18 -22.39 7.85 -11.02
C LYS A 18 -21.09 7.61 -10.24
N PRO A 19 -19.93 7.88 -10.86
CA PRO A 19 -18.66 7.65 -10.20
C PRO A 19 -18.55 8.53 -8.94
N TYR A 20 -18.04 7.97 -7.86
CA TYR A 20 -17.67 8.78 -6.69
C TYR A 20 -16.64 9.84 -7.09
N VAL A 21 -16.54 10.96 -6.36
CA VAL A 21 -15.53 12.00 -6.69
C VAL A 21 -14.12 11.55 -6.31
N ASN A 22 -13.99 10.83 -5.20
CA ASN A 22 -12.73 10.33 -4.67
C ASN A 22 -12.92 8.93 -4.07
N LEU A 23 -11.89 8.09 -4.21
CA LEU A 23 -11.67 6.99 -3.28
C LEU A 23 -11.29 7.59 -1.93
N ARG A 24 -11.93 7.12 -0.86
CA ARG A 24 -11.72 7.63 0.50
C ARG A 24 -10.79 6.70 1.25
N PRO A 25 -9.84 7.23 2.03
CA PRO A 25 -9.02 6.40 2.88
C PRO A 25 -9.90 5.77 3.97
N SER A 26 -9.53 4.56 4.41
CA SER A 26 -10.06 4.03 5.66
C SER A 26 -9.80 5.01 6.81
N PRO A 27 -10.76 5.17 7.74
CA PRO A 27 -10.66 6.18 8.78
C PRO A 27 -9.56 5.81 9.78
N LEU A 28 -9.00 6.81 10.48
CA LEU A 28 -8.01 6.58 11.52
C LEU A 28 -8.50 5.61 12.61
N THR A 29 -9.81 5.58 12.86
CA THR A 29 -10.45 4.66 13.81
C THR A 29 -10.36 3.19 13.42
N SER A 30 -10.00 2.86 12.17
CA SER A 30 -9.76 1.48 11.75
C SER A 30 -8.31 1.03 11.96
N SER A 31 -7.45 1.84 12.58
CA SER A 31 -6.02 1.54 12.75
C SER A 31 -5.74 0.23 13.47
N ASP A 32 -6.71 -0.33 14.20
CA ASP A 32 -6.57 -1.60 14.88
C ASP A 32 -6.75 -2.81 13.95
N VAL A 33 -7.37 -2.64 12.78
CA VAL A 33 -7.62 -3.72 11.81
C VAL A 33 -6.88 -3.51 10.48
N GLN A 34 -6.62 -2.26 10.10
CA GLN A 34 -5.84 -1.92 8.91
C GLN A 34 -5.27 -0.51 9.02
N PHE A 35 -4.23 -0.21 8.25
CA PHE A 35 -3.71 1.14 8.11
C PHE A 35 -4.77 2.09 7.51
N PRO A 36 -4.87 3.35 7.95
CA PRO A 36 -5.72 4.36 7.33
C PRO A 36 -5.16 4.78 5.97
N GLY A 37 -5.85 4.43 4.89
CA GLY A 37 -5.40 4.74 3.55
C GLY A 37 -6.32 4.25 2.44
N VAL A 38 -5.97 4.63 1.22
CA VAL A 38 -6.55 4.07 -0.02
C VAL A 38 -5.58 3.03 -0.55
N PHE A 39 -6.10 1.82 -0.74
CA PHE A 39 -5.32 0.64 -1.02
C PHE A 39 -5.33 0.31 -2.51
N PHE A 40 -4.16 0.03 -3.07
CA PHE A 40 -4.01 -0.41 -4.45
C PHE A 40 -3.07 -1.60 -4.52
N THR A 41 -3.21 -2.40 -5.56
CA THR A 41 -2.18 -3.35 -5.97
C THR A 41 -1.31 -2.70 -7.04
N LEU A 42 0.03 -2.78 -6.90
CA LEU A 42 0.95 -2.34 -7.94
C LEU A 42 1.08 -3.42 -9.02
N ILE A 43 0.75 -3.06 -10.26
CA ILE A 43 0.92 -3.95 -11.40
C ILE A 43 2.14 -3.54 -12.21
N THR A 44 3.04 -4.51 -12.37
CA THR A 44 4.31 -4.43 -13.10
C THR A 44 4.30 -5.43 -14.25
N LYS A 45 5.25 -5.29 -15.18
CA LYS A 45 5.43 -6.26 -16.28
C LYS A 45 5.66 -7.69 -15.77
N GLN A 46 6.19 -7.83 -14.56
CA GLN A 46 6.71 -9.08 -13.99
C GLN A 46 5.69 -9.77 -13.08
N ASN A 47 4.85 -9.01 -12.37
CA ASN A 47 3.82 -9.60 -11.50
C ASN A 47 2.43 -9.67 -12.13
N ARG A 48 2.15 -8.95 -13.23
CA ARG A 48 0.81 -8.87 -13.81
C ARG A 48 0.09 -10.22 -13.86
N HIS A 49 0.75 -11.26 -14.35
CA HIS A 49 0.18 -12.59 -14.56
C HIS A 49 -0.05 -13.43 -13.29
N ARG A 50 0.60 -13.07 -12.19
CA ARG A 50 0.65 -13.87 -10.96
C ARG A 50 0.02 -13.17 -9.77
N GLU A 51 -0.25 -11.88 -9.88
CA GLU A 51 -0.81 -11.08 -8.82
C GLU A 51 -2.28 -11.50 -8.56
N PRO A 52 -2.61 -12.00 -7.37
CA PRO A 52 -3.98 -12.30 -7.02
C PRO A 52 -4.70 -10.99 -6.69
N LEU A 53 -5.65 -10.58 -7.54
CA LEU A 53 -6.54 -9.48 -7.21
C LEU A 53 -7.59 -9.94 -6.20
N TYR A 54 -7.98 -9.08 -5.26
CA TYR A 54 -9.12 -9.31 -4.35
C TYR A 54 -10.37 -9.75 -5.12
N GLU A 55 -11.22 -10.57 -4.51
CA GLU A 55 -12.35 -11.26 -5.14
C GLU A 55 -13.46 -10.33 -5.67
N ASP A 56 -13.37 -9.02 -5.39
CA ASP A 56 -14.34 -8.01 -5.80
C ASP A 56 -14.66 -7.99 -7.29
N ASP A 57 -15.92 -7.70 -7.62
CA ASP A 57 -16.46 -7.79 -8.98
C ASP A 57 -15.96 -6.69 -9.94
N ASN A 58 -15.47 -5.58 -9.42
CA ASN A 58 -15.07 -4.42 -10.22
C ASN A 58 -13.60 -4.10 -10.02
N VAL A 59 -12.91 -3.82 -11.12
CA VAL A 59 -11.48 -3.48 -11.15
C VAL A 59 -11.33 -2.08 -11.73
N LEU A 60 -10.77 -1.18 -10.94
CA LEU A 60 -10.48 0.19 -11.29
C LEU A 60 -8.97 0.34 -11.50
N ILE A 61 -8.58 0.74 -12.71
CA ILE A 61 -7.17 0.90 -13.10
C ILE A 61 -6.83 2.39 -13.09
N PHE A 62 -5.85 2.74 -12.26
CA PHE A 62 -5.39 4.11 -12.06
C PHE A 62 -4.01 4.34 -12.66
N SER A 63 -3.78 5.58 -13.08
CA SER A 63 -2.51 6.02 -13.65
C SER A 63 -1.34 5.80 -12.69
N LYS A 64 -0.24 5.21 -13.20
CA LYS A 64 1.01 5.07 -12.43
C LYS A 64 1.63 6.42 -12.02
N LYS A 65 1.25 7.53 -12.67
CA LYS A 65 1.69 8.88 -12.29
C LYS A 65 1.33 9.22 -10.84
N LEU A 66 0.32 8.57 -10.24
CA LEU A 66 0.03 8.69 -8.80
C LEU A 66 1.23 8.38 -7.91
N LEU A 67 2.14 7.50 -8.33
CA LEU A 67 3.35 7.13 -7.57
C LEU A 67 4.42 8.24 -7.54
N LEU A 68 4.19 9.34 -8.26
CA LEU A 68 4.97 10.56 -8.09
C LEU A 68 4.55 11.32 -6.82
N GLN A 69 3.32 11.14 -6.33
CA GLN A 69 2.90 11.67 -5.03
C GLN A 69 3.70 10.94 -3.95
N HIS A 70 4.45 11.65 -3.11
CA HIS A 70 5.33 10.99 -2.13
C HIS A 70 4.60 10.51 -0.85
N ASN A 71 3.26 10.51 -0.84
CA ASN A 71 2.40 10.24 0.31
C ASN A 71 1.87 8.79 0.40
N PHE A 72 2.68 7.81 0.01
CA PHE A 72 2.34 6.39 0.12
C PHE A 72 3.47 5.56 0.76
N HIS A 73 3.14 4.32 1.07
CA HIS A 73 4.09 3.24 1.24
C HIS A 73 3.62 1.99 0.48
N ILE A 74 4.52 1.02 0.34
CA ILE A 74 4.29 -0.24 -0.34
C ILE A 74 4.65 -1.37 0.61
N ASN A 75 3.73 -2.31 0.81
CA ASN A 75 3.97 -3.60 1.44
C ASN A 75 4.15 -4.64 0.33
N ILE A 76 5.21 -5.44 0.41
CA ILE A 76 5.46 -6.50 -0.58
C ILE A 76 4.53 -7.70 -0.37
N ASN A 77 4.17 -7.95 0.89
CA ASN A 77 3.08 -8.85 1.27
C ASN A 77 1.98 -8.01 1.93
N ASP A 78 0.72 -8.22 1.53
CA ASP A 78 -0.48 -7.60 2.12
C ASP A 78 -0.49 -7.83 3.62
N TYR A 79 -0.24 -6.74 4.37
CA TYR A 79 -0.19 -6.71 5.83
C TYR A 79 -1.28 -5.81 6.39
N ASN A 80 -2.43 -5.71 5.72
CA ASN A 80 -3.46 -4.72 5.99
C ASN A 80 -2.90 -3.28 6.02
N GLY A 81 -1.88 -3.01 5.21
CA GLY A 81 -1.14 -1.74 5.15
C GLY A 81 -0.24 -1.46 6.34
N PHE A 82 -0.03 -2.39 7.27
CA PHE A 82 0.80 -2.08 8.44
C PHE A 82 2.28 -1.93 8.07
N ILE A 83 2.90 -0.92 8.65
CA ILE A 83 4.31 -0.59 8.42
C ILE A 83 5.19 -1.52 9.24
N ASN A 84 6.07 -2.25 8.55
CA ASN A 84 7.05 -3.16 9.12
C ASN A 84 8.44 -2.96 8.48
N GLU A 85 9.49 -3.00 9.29
CA GLU A 85 10.88 -2.77 8.87
C GLU A 85 11.36 -3.67 7.72
N LYS A 86 10.85 -4.91 7.65
CA LYS A 86 11.25 -5.90 6.64
C LYS A 86 10.36 -5.86 5.40
N ASN A 87 9.06 -5.69 5.58
CA ASN A 87 8.03 -5.78 4.53
C ASN A 87 7.78 -4.46 3.78
N THR A 88 7.98 -3.32 4.44
CA THR A 88 7.54 -2.02 3.91
C THR A 88 8.65 -1.29 3.17
N TYR A 89 8.26 -0.66 2.07
CA TYR A 89 9.05 0.24 1.24
C TYR A 89 8.33 1.59 1.20
N PHE A 90 9.07 2.68 1.32
CA PHE A 90 8.50 4.02 1.28
C PHE A 90 8.54 4.60 -0.14
N SER A 91 7.89 5.74 -0.37
CA SER A 91 7.82 6.37 -1.70
C SER A 91 9.20 6.64 -2.31
N TRP A 92 10.22 6.91 -1.49
CA TRP A 92 11.63 7.06 -1.92
C TRP A 92 12.37 5.74 -2.18
N GLN A 93 11.72 4.59 -2.07
CA GLN A 93 12.26 3.25 -2.31
C GLN A 93 11.47 2.49 -3.37
N LEU A 94 10.74 3.21 -4.25
CA LEU A 94 9.87 2.62 -5.27
C LEU A 94 10.61 1.62 -6.17
N ASP A 95 11.82 1.95 -6.63
CA ASP A 95 12.58 1.05 -7.51
C ASP A 95 13.01 -0.23 -6.79
N ASP A 96 13.32 -0.15 -5.49
CA ASP A 96 13.65 -1.33 -4.68
C ASP A 96 12.41 -2.19 -4.43
N ALA A 97 11.24 -1.57 -4.22
CA ALA A 97 9.97 -2.27 -4.11
C ALA A 97 9.63 -3.04 -5.41
N VAL A 98 9.78 -2.40 -6.57
CA VAL A 98 9.54 -3.02 -7.89
C VAL A 98 10.48 -4.20 -8.13
N LYS A 99 11.78 -4.05 -7.83
CA LYS A 99 12.73 -5.16 -7.91
C LYS A 99 12.31 -6.31 -7.00
N LYS A 100 11.91 -6.01 -5.75
CA LYS A 100 11.46 -7.03 -4.81
C LYS A 100 10.21 -7.75 -5.31
N ILE A 101 9.24 -7.03 -5.87
CA ILE A 101 8.04 -7.61 -6.50
C ILE A 101 8.43 -8.57 -7.63
N ALA A 102 9.43 -8.23 -8.45
CA ALA A 102 9.90 -9.11 -9.52
C ALA A 102 10.54 -10.41 -8.99
N GLU A 103 11.25 -10.36 -7.86
CA GLU A 103 11.90 -11.51 -7.22
C GLU A 103 10.94 -12.45 -6.49
N MET A 104 9.72 -12.02 -6.17
CA MET A 104 8.80 -12.83 -5.37
C MET A 104 8.51 -14.17 -6.07
N PRO A 105 8.57 -15.29 -5.32
CA PRO A 105 8.25 -16.60 -5.87
C PRO A 105 6.76 -16.66 -6.24
N VAL A 106 6.45 -17.32 -7.36
CA VAL A 106 5.07 -17.72 -7.68
C VAL A 106 4.75 -18.92 -6.81
N ASN A 107 4.28 -18.69 -5.58
CA ASN A 107 3.85 -19.79 -4.74
C ASN A 107 2.32 -19.87 -4.75
N GLU A 108 1.79 -20.87 -5.46
CA GLU A 108 0.34 -21.13 -5.56
C GLU A 108 -0.34 -21.41 -4.20
N LYS A 109 0.43 -21.65 -3.13
CA LYS A 109 -0.08 -21.93 -1.78
C LYS A 109 -0.07 -20.75 -0.83
N LEU A 110 0.51 -19.62 -1.22
CA LEU A 110 0.70 -18.46 -0.35
C LEU A 110 0.15 -17.24 -1.07
N TYR A 111 -0.82 -16.55 -0.45
CA TYR A 111 -1.24 -15.24 -0.93
C TYR A 111 -0.07 -14.27 -0.73
N VAL A 112 0.57 -13.90 -1.84
CA VAL A 112 1.67 -12.93 -1.83
C VAL A 112 1.31 -11.77 -2.74
N GLY A 113 0.27 -11.04 -2.33
CA GLY A 113 -0.14 -9.79 -2.98
C GLY A 113 0.66 -8.62 -2.44
N ASN A 114 1.06 -7.70 -3.31
CA ASN A 114 1.63 -6.42 -2.90
C ASN A 114 0.54 -5.37 -2.73
N GLU A 115 0.80 -4.38 -1.88
CA GLU A 115 -0.16 -3.36 -1.52
C GLU A 115 0.51 -1.99 -1.45
N VAL A 116 -0.04 -1.02 -2.17
CA VAL A 116 0.32 0.39 -2.13
C VAL A 116 -0.76 1.12 -1.34
N VAL A 117 -0.36 1.81 -0.28
CA VAL A 117 -1.29 2.52 0.61
C VAL A 117 -1.04 4.01 0.50
N PHE A 118 -1.96 4.74 -0.13
CA PHE A 118 -1.95 6.21 -0.15
C PHE A 118 -2.65 6.75 1.10
N HIS A 119 -2.06 7.76 1.76
CA HIS A 119 -2.57 8.23 3.06
C HIS A 119 -3.64 9.34 2.95
N ASP A 120 -4.05 9.69 1.73
CA ASP A 120 -5.02 10.75 1.43
C ASP A 120 -6.06 10.25 0.41
N PRO A 121 -7.24 10.91 0.30
CA PRO A 121 -8.21 10.58 -0.74
C PRO A 121 -7.61 10.67 -2.13
N ILE A 122 -7.99 9.72 -3.00
CA ILE A 122 -7.55 9.66 -4.40
C ILE A 122 -8.71 10.08 -5.31
N PRO A 123 -8.61 11.24 -5.98
CA PRO A 123 -9.59 11.68 -6.97
C PRO A 123 -9.78 10.70 -8.11
N MET A 124 -11.03 10.48 -8.50
CA MET A 124 -11.37 9.61 -9.64
C MET A 124 -10.89 10.17 -11.00
N LYS A 125 -10.41 11.42 -11.05
CA LYS A 125 -9.74 11.96 -12.25
C LYS A 125 -8.52 11.12 -12.67
N TYR A 126 -7.88 10.42 -11.73
CA TYR A 126 -6.75 9.53 -12.00
C TYR A 126 -7.16 8.14 -12.50
N LEU A 127 -8.46 7.81 -12.52
CA LEU A 127 -8.98 6.58 -13.10
C LEU A 127 -8.77 6.62 -14.62
N CYS A 128 -8.22 5.54 -15.16
CA CYS A 128 -7.97 5.41 -16.59
C CYS A 128 -8.89 4.37 -17.24
N LEU A 129 -9.18 3.28 -16.53
CA LEU A 129 -9.99 2.19 -17.07
C LEU A 129 -10.78 1.51 -15.94
N TYR A 130 -12.00 1.06 -16.27
CA TYR A 130 -12.86 0.26 -15.40
C TYR A 130 -13.19 -1.05 -16.10
N ILE A 131 -13.07 -2.17 -15.36
CA ILE A 131 -13.37 -3.53 -15.83
C ILE A 131 -14.34 -4.19 -14.85
N GLN A 132 -15.41 -4.78 -15.36
CA GLN A 132 -16.35 -5.60 -14.59
C GLN A 132 -16.04 -7.09 -14.78
N LYS A 133 -15.63 -7.79 -13.72
CA LYS A 133 -15.18 -9.19 -13.76
C LYS A 133 -16.28 -10.18 -14.18
N TYR A 134 -17.53 -9.94 -13.77
CA TYR A 134 -18.66 -10.84 -14.07
C TYR A 134 -18.93 -11.04 -15.58
N ASN A 135 -18.44 -10.15 -16.45
CA ASN A 135 -18.53 -10.35 -17.90
C ASN A 135 -17.48 -11.32 -18.47
N ILE A 136 -16.48 -11.72 -17.68
CA ILE A 136 -15.42 -12.66 -18.08
C ILE A 136 -15.74 -14.10 -17.59
N SER A 137 -16.43 -14.24 -16.46
CA SER A 137 -16.73 -15.55 -15.84
C SER A 137 -17.79 -16.38 -16.55
N LYS A 138 -18.59 -15.79 -17.46
CA LYS A 138 -19.60 -16.54 -18.26
C LYS A 138 -18.99 -17.51 -19.28
N GLU A 139 -17.70 -17.40 -19.57
CA GLU A 139 -17.00 -18.26 -20.54
C GLU A 139 -16.15 -19.37 -19.89
N LEU A 140 -16.13 -19.49 -18.55
CA LEU A 140 -15.13 -20.29 -17.84
C LEU A 140 -15.75 -21.27 -16.83
N THR A 141 -15.22 -22.51 -16.80
CA THR A 141 -15.73 -23.61 -15.97
C THR A 141 -15.25 -23.52 -14.51
N PRO A 142 -15.96 -24.11 -13.52
CA PRO A 142 -15.69 -23.95 -12.07
C PRO A 142 -14.32 -24.40 -11.55
N LYS A 143 -13.47 -25.02 -12.39
CA LYS A 143 -12.21 -25.65 -11.99
C LYS A 143 -10.99 -24.72 -12.05
N THR A 144 -11.14 -23.49 -12.55
CA THR A 144 -10.04 -22.52 -12.80
C THR A 144 -9.99 -21.34 -11.81
N LEU A 145 -10.93 -21.27 -10.87
CA LEU A 145 -11.23 -20.07 -10.08
C LEU A 145 -10.13 -19.60 -9.11
N PHE A 146 -9.12 -20.41 -8.76
CA PHE A 146 -8.23 -20.06 -7.64
C PHE A 146 -6.78 -19.69 -7.95
N THR A 147 -6.26 -19.81 -9.18
CA THR A 147 -4.81 -19.55 -9.37
C THR A 147 -4.35 -18.97 -10.71
N LYS A 148 -5.19 -18.84 -11.74
CA LYS A 148 -4.70 -18.46 -13.09
C LYS A 148 -5.43 -17.35 -13.84
N GLU A 149 -6.60 -16.89 -13.37
CA GLU A 149 -7.47 -16.02 -14.20
C GLU A 149 -7.64 -14.58 -13.70
N THR A 150 -7.19 -14.25 -12.47
CA THR A 150 -7.30 -12.88 -11.91
C THR A 150 -6.51 -11.83 -12.70
N SER A 151 -5.59 -12.26 -13.56
CA SER A 151 -4.67 -11.41 -14.32
C SER A 151 -4.84 -11.49 -15.84
N LEU A 152 -5.60 -12.45 -16.37
CA LEU A 152 -5.72 -12.63 -17.82
C LEU A 152 -6.42 -11.45 -18.49
N PHE A 153 -7.35 -10.83 -17.78
CA PHE A 153 -8.10 -9.66 -18.27
C PHE A 153 -7.40 -8.32 -18.02
N LEU A 154 -6.31 -8.31 -17.25
CA LEU A 154 -5.55 -7.11 -16.96
C LEU A 154 -4.75 -6.67 -18.20
N PRO A 155 -4.80 -5.39 -18.62
CA PRO A 155 -4.02 -4.89 -19.75
C PRO A 155 -2.52 -5.18 -19.61
N ASN A 156 -1.85 -5.54 -20.72
CA ASN A 156 -0.41 -5.84 -20.70
C ASN A 156 0.48 -4.64 -21.03
N ASN A 157 -0.12 -3.50 -21.35
CA ASN A 157 0.54 -2.23 -21.63
C ASN A 157 0.37 -1.26 -20.47
N GLU A 158 1.18 -0.20 -20.49
CA GLU A 158 1.02 0.90 -19.54
C GLU A 158 -0.35 1.55 -19.74
N ILE A 159 -1.01 1.87 -18.63
CA ILE A 159 -2.28 2.59 -18.62
C ILE A 159 -2.09 3.82 -17.75
N TYR A 160 -2.23 4.98 -18.36
CA TYR A 160 -2.12 6.27 -17.69
C TYR A 160 -2.95 7.32 -18.43
N ASN A 161 -3.15 8.45 -17.77
CA ASN A 161 -3.75 9.63 -18.33
C ASN A 161 -2.83 10.84 -18.10
N ASP A 162 -3.23 11.99 -18.64
CA ASP A 162 -2.44 13.22 -18.58
C ASP A 162 -2.64 14.01 -17.27
N GLU A 163 -3.34 13.45 -16.29
CA GLU A 163 -3.54 14.10 -15.00
C GLU A 163 -2.25 14.15 -14.20
N GLU A 164 -1.87 15.36 -13.81
CA GLU A 164 -0.69 15.58 -12.97
C GLU A 164 -0.98 15.24 -11.50
N PRO A 165 -0.04 14.56 -10.82
CA PRO A 165 -0.15 14.17 -9.42
C PRO A 165 -0.20 15.40 -8.49
N ASP A 166 -0.92 15.28 -7.37
CA ASP A 166 -0.90 16.30 -6.32
C ASP A 166 0.37 16.17 -5.46
N MET A 167 1.39 16.95 -5.79
CA MET A 167 2.68 16.96 -5.09
C MET A 167 2.63 17.65 -3.72
N THR A 168 1.49 18.23 -3.33
CA THR A 168 1.33 18.87 -2.01
C THR A 168 1.04 17.87 -0.89
N LYS A 169 0.73 16.61 -1.22
CA LYS A 169 0.38 15.59 -0.24
C LYS A 169 1.59 15.20 0.62
N ILE A 170 1.36 15.11 1.93
CA ILE A 170 2.40 14.80 2.92
C ILE A 170 2.18 13.37 3.44
N PRO A 171 3.22 12.52 3.44
CA PRO A 171 3.10 11.17 3.97
C PRO A 171 2.77 11.13 5.46
N PHE A 172 2.12 10.06 5.87
CA PHE A 172 1.83 9.76 7.26
C PHE A 172 2.25 8.30 7.54
N TYR A 173 3.21 8.12 8.45
CA TYR A 173 3.78 6.80 8.77
C TYR A 173 3.72 6.47 10.27
N CYS A 174 3.10 7.33 11.09
CA CYS A 174 3.09 7.22 12.55
C CYS A 174 2.03 6.22 13.05
N ILE A 175 2.00 4.98 12.54
CA ILE A 175 1.09 3.91 13.03
C ILE A 175 1.89 2.64 13.31
N PRO A 176 2.16 2.33 14.59
CA PRO A 176 2.98 1.19 15.01
C PRO A 176 2.11 -0.03 15.38
N ASN A 177 1.26 -0.49 14.45
CA ASN A 177 0.25 -1.52 14.72
C ASN A 177 0.50 -2.84 13.95
N GLU A 178 1.76 -3.12 13.58
CA GLU A 178 2.10 -4.35 12.84
C GLU A 178 1.75 -5.64 13.62
N GLU A 179 1.65 -5.57 14.94
CA GLU A 179 1.18 -6.66 15.80
C GLU A 179 -0.29 -7.04 15.55
N ASN A 180 -1.08 -6.20 14.88
CA ASN A 180 -2.47 -6.46 14.55
C ASN A 180 -2.67 -7.16 13.20
N TYR A 181 -1.62 -7.35 12.39
CA TYR A 181 -1.73 -8.11 11.15
C TYR A 181 -2.33 -9.51 11.38
N THR A 182 -3.37 -9.83 10.60
CA THR A 182 -4.22 -11.03 10.76
C THR A 182 -3.98 -12.13 9.72
N GLY A 183 -3.19 -11.88 8.67
CA GLY A 183 -2.91 -12.86 7.62
C GLY A 183 -1.77 -13.83 7.95
N ASP A 184 -1.52 -14.77 7.03
CA ASP A 184 -0.49 -15.80 7.19
C ASP A 184 0.94 -15.24 7.02
N ASN A 185 1.92 -15.94 7.59
CA ASN A 185 3.37 -15.67 7.45
C ASN A 185 3.82 -14.30 7.96
N LYS A 186 3.27 -13.85 9.08
CA LYS A 186 3.67 -12.63 9.77
C LYS A 186 5.20 -12.53 9.93
N PHE A 187 5.79 -11.45 9.43
CA PHE A 187 7.19 -11.10 9.65
C PHE A 187 7.41 -10.87 11.14
N ASP A 188 8.66 -11.09 11.58
CA ASP A 188 9.04 -10.66 12.91
C ASP A 188 8.74 -9.17 13.11
N ILE A 189 8.27 -8.86 14.32
CA ILE A 189 8.06 -7.50 14.79
C ILE A 189 9.36 -6.70 14.60
N SER A 190 9.21 -5.49 14.08
CA SER A 190 10.25 -4.51 13.83
C SER A 190 11.13 -4.26 15.06
N SER A 191 12.37 -3.89 14.80
CA SER A 191 13.36 -3.70 15.85
C SER A 191 13.02 -2.50 16.75
N ILE A 192 13.53 -2.49 17.98
CA ILE A 192 13.45 -1.29 18.85
C ILE A 192 14.10 -0.07 18.17
N LYS A 193 15.11 -0.27 17.31
CA LYS A 193 15.77 0.81 16.55
C LYS A 193 14.80 1.44 15.56
N PHE A 194 14.00 0.64 14.87
CA PHE A 194 12.94 1.09 13.97
C PHE A 194 11.92 1.97 14.70
N TYR A 195 11.37 1.47 15.81
CA TYR A 195 10.42 2.23 16.62
C TYR A 195 11.00 3.50 17.22
N LYS A 196 12.27 3.49 17.65
CA LYS A 196 12.98 4.72 18.08
C LYS A 196 13.05 5.76 16.96
N LYS A 197 13.26 5.32 15.72
CA LYS A 197 13.31 6.21 14.55
C LYS A 197 11.92 6.74 14.18
N MET A 198 10.90 5.89 14.23
CA MET A 198 9.50 6.29 14.05
C MET A 198 9.07 7.32 15.12
N ALA A 199 9.36 7.07 16.40
CA ALA A 199 9.09 8.04 17.47
C ALA A 199 9.80 9.37 17.24
N LYS A 200 11.08 9.35 16.81
CA LYS A 200 11.83 10.56 16.48
C LYS A 200 11.21 11.34 15.30
N MET A 201 10.71 10.64 14.29
CA MET A 201 9.96 11.23 13.18
C MET A 201 8.69 11.92 13.69
N CYS A 202 7.96 11.30 14.62
CA CYS A 202 6.75 11.84 15.23
C CYS A 202 7.02 12.88 16.35
N ASN A 203 8.26 13.36 16.52
CA ASN A 203 8.69 14.29 17.58
C ASN A 203 8.45 13.80 19.02
N ILE A 204 8.45 12.48 19.22
CA ILE A 204 8.22 11.86 20.53
C ILE A 204 9.56 11.64 21.23
N LYS A 205 9.62 12.02 22.51
CA LYS A 205 10.80 11.81 23.35
C LYS A 205 10.89 10.34 23.77
N VAL A 206 12.01 9.70 23.43
CA VAL A 206 12.33 8.33 23.85
C VAL A 206 13.56 8.35 24.76
N PHE A 207 13.48 7.63 25.87
CA PHE A 207 14.55 7.47 26.85
C PHE A 207 15.31 6.15 26.62
N LYS A 208 16.53 6.07 27.16
CA LYS A 208 17.36 4.85 27.04
C LYS A 208 16.70 3.63 27.69
N SER A 209 15.97 3.85 28.79
CA SER A 209 15.24 2.84 29.56
C SER A 209 13.92 2.39 28.92
N ASP A 210 13.41 3.13 27.93
CA ASP A 210 12.14 2.76 27.29
C ASP A 210 12.29 1.41 26.56
N SER A 211 11.37 0.49 26.85
CA SER A 211 11.20 -0.75 26.11
C SER A 211 10.59 -0.48 24.73
N ARG A 212 10.52 -1.53 23.88
CA ARG A 212 9.82 -1.41 22.59
C ARG A 212 8.35 -1.04 22.79
N ASP A 213 7.68 -1.68 23.75
CA ASP A 213 6.25 -1.49 23.98
C ASP A 213 5.97 -0.10 24.57
N ASP A 214 6.86 0.44 25.41
CA ASP A 214 6.78 1.84 25.87
C ASP A 214 6.82 2.84 24.72
N ILE A 215 7.69 2.59 23.74
CA ILE A 215 7.84 3.46 22.56
C ILE A 215 6.61 3.37 21.68
N ILE A 216 6.12 2.15 21.40
CA ILE A 216 4.89 1.90 20.64
C ILE A 216 3.72 2.63 21.30
N LYS A 217 3.55 2.49 22.62
CA LYS A 217 2.49 3.17 23.36
C LYS A 217 2.57 4.69 23.20
N LYS A 218 3.75 5.29 23.35
CA LYS A 218 3.93 6.74 23.18
C LYS A 218 3.58 7.21 21.77
N ILE A 219 3.92 6.41 20.75
CA ILE A 219 3.51 6.70 19.37
C ILE A 219 1.99 6.61 19.23
N LYS A 220 1.36 5.53 19.74
CA LYS A 220 -0.10 5.33 19.74
C LYS A 220 -0.86 6.49 20.39
N ASP A 221 -0.42 6.91 21.57
CA ASP A 221 -1.01 8.04 22.31
C ASP A 221 -0.94 9.38 21.53
N ASN A 222 -0.06 9.48 20.52
CA ASN A 222 0.18 10.70 19.74
C ASN A 222 -0.27 10.59 18.27
N ILE A 223 -0.95 9.51 17.87
CA ILE A 223 -1.37 9.25 16.48
C ILE A 223 -2.24 10.39 15.95
N GLU A 224 -3.30 10.76 16.68
CA GLU A 224 -4.25 11.79 16.25
C GLU A 224 -3.58 13.15 16.06
N TYR A 225 -2.73 13.55 17.02
CA TYR A 225 -1.93 14.76 16.88
C TYR A 225 -1.03 14.71 15.65
N SER A 226 -0.31 13.59 15.46
CA SER A 226 0.60 13.40 14.32
C SER A 226 -0.14 13.42 12.98
N TYR A 227 -1.34 12.84 12.92
CA TYR A 227 -2.18 12.78 11.73
C TYR A 227 -2.68 14.18 11.32
N ASN A 228 -3.04 15.02 12.29
CA ASN A 228 -3.51 16.38 12.06
C ASN A 228 -2.37 17.42 11.88
N ASN A 229 -1.12 17.03 12.12
CA ASN A 229 0.05 17.90 12.04
C ASN A 229 1.18 17.25 11.23
N ARG A 230 0.86 16.64 10.08
CA ARG A 230 1.81 15.88 9.26
C ARG A 230 3.03 16.72 8.84
N GLU A 231 2.83 18.02 8.63
CA GLU A 231 3.86 19.00 8.28
C GLU A 231 4.94 19.17 9.36
N LYS A 232 4.64 18.80 10.61
CA LYS A 232 5.61 18.83 11.73
C LYS A 232 6.42 17.55 11.84
N LEU A 233 6.07 16.50 11.10
CA LEU A 233 6.77 15.23 11.14
C LEU A 233 8.15 15.35 10.50
N LYS A 234 9.15 14.77 11.14
CA LYS A 234 10.55 14.79 10.68
C LYS A 234 10.80 13.61 9.73
N ILE A 235 10.12 13.61 8.58
CA ILE A 235 10.14 12.53 7.58
C ILE A 235 11.57 12.18 7.16
N ASP A 236 12.43 13.18 6.94
CA ASP A 236 13.81 12.98 6.48
C ASP A 236 14.63 12.09 7.43
N ILE A 237 14.41 12.18 8.74
CA ILE A 237 15.10 11.34 9.74
C ILE A 237 14.76 9.86 9.54
N PHE A 238 13.54 9.58 9.13
CA PHE A 238 13.05 8.23 8.88
C PHE A 238 13.48 7.74 7.50
N LYS A 239 13.46 8.63 6.50
CA LYS A 239 13.99 8.38 5.16
C LYS A 239 15.44 7.95 5.18
N ASP A 240 16.33 8.72 5.80
CA ASP A 240 17.76 8.39 5.87
C ASP A 240 18.02 7.03 6.51
N PHE A 241 17.24 6.71 7.55
CA PHE A 241 17.33 5.44 8.23
C PHE A 241 16.84 4.28 7.37
N THR A 242 15.66 4.39 6.74
CA THR A 242 15.07 3.31 5.94
C THR A 242 15.86 3.01 4.67
N ILE A 243 16.47 4.03 4.06
CA ILE A 243 17.44 3.85 2.96
C ILE A 243 18.65 3.05 3.43
N SER A 244 19.17 3.31 4.64
CA SER A 244 20.33 2.57 5.18
C SER A 244 20.07 1.08 5.46
N LEU A 245 18.80 0.68 5.54
CA LEU A 245 18.42 -0.72 5.78
C LEU A 245 18.37 -1.58 4.51
N LYS A 246 18.33 -0.94 3.32
CA LYS A 246 18.18 -1.62 2.02
C LYS A 246 19.47 -1.57 1.17
N LYS A 247 20.56 -1.06 1.74
CA LYS A 247 21.92 -1.16 1.18
C LYS A 247 22.58 -2.45 1.66
#